data_AF-A0A2V4BU13-F1
#
_entry.id   AF-A0A2V4BU13-F1
#
_cell.length_a   1.000
_cell.length_b   1.000
_cell.length_c   1.000
_cell.angle_alpha   90.00
_cell.angle_beta   90.00
_cell.angle_gamma   90.00
#
_symmetry.space_group_name_H-M   'P 1'
#
loop_
_entity.id
_entity.type
_entity.pdbx_description
1 polymer ?
#
loop_
_entity_poly.entity_id
_entity_poly.type
_entity_poly.pdbx_seq_one_letter_code
_entity_poly.pdbx_strand_id
1 'polypeptide(L)'
;MKKNFILILSFVLLAFGACNSDDNVVQENAVAFAATSLNLTAVTTPIEIKFASPTASAGSLTLTVTETAVANGTDFTTSPAITANTVVIPFAKNVSSVSFTFNKLIDAVEGQVKNVVFTITSVMIGNTITTVSENKSIQVSFNETASLGSSLSPEVGGPLEPNQVYVDLSSGMMTYAVRSSWDLGFYSGTEFRVVLNSSINMAAKELSTTNIDEVQVEDNSMIISQGSGVATQIDDPTGDILKTAIAEVSATDDNNKVYLIYLGNATATTDPVLGKEGSVGGGARGWKKIRVLKSGNDYKVQYADIAATTHEEVVVSKNTAYNFTFFSLLDKKTVSVEPQKAQWDINFTTFTNIIPGATATPYFYPDFVVSNLKGGAKAYQVLVSDAVTYDNFTLASVDNTKFTADQRNIGSNWRATSATVGGTTVSQFVLKTDRFFVVKDPAGNVYKLKFTGGALVNLERGHPTFQYAILK
;
A
#
# COMPACT_ATOMS: atom_id res chain seq x y z
N MET A 1 -26.60 68.59 -0.40
CA MET A 1 -25.86 67.98 0.72
C MET A 1 -26.01 66.47 0.62
N LYS A 2 -24.89 65.72 0.60
CA LYS A 2 -24.64 64.28 0.93
C LYS A 2 -25.74 63.24 0.58
N LYS A 3 -25.49 62.05 0.02
CA LYS A 3 -24.32 61.27 -0.43
C LYS A 3 -24.88 60.00 -1.12
N ASN A 4 -24.22 59.56 -2.21
CA ASN A 4 -23.95 58.21 -2.74
C ASN A 4 -25.12 57.19 -2.95
N PHE A 5 -25.45 56.77 -4.20
CA PHE A 5 -24.83 55.72 -5.06
C PHE A 5 -24.78 54.33 -4.37
N ILE A 6 -25.48 53.27 -4.83
CA ILE A 6 -25.26 52.36 -5.99
C ILE A 6 -26.54 51.47 -6.10
N LEU A 7 -27.40 51.50 -7.14
CA LEU A 7 -27.41 50.89 -8.50
C LEU A 7 -26.98 49.41 -8.61
N ILE A 8 -27.91 48.46 -8.86
CA ILE A 8 -28.09 47.60 -10.08
C ILE A 8 -29.13 46.53 -9.61
N LEU A 9 -30.41 46.42 -10.05
CA LEU A 9 -31.06 46.28 -11.38
C LEU A 9 -30.39 45.15 -12.22
N SER A 10 -30.99 44.05 -12.64
CA SER A 10 -32.37 43.81 -13.03
C SER A 10 -32.54 42.34 -13.48
N PHE A 11 -33.77 41.84 -13.31
CA PHE A 11 -34.56 41.05 -14.27
C PHE A 11 -34.00 39.84 -15.05
N VAL A 12 -34.37 38.67 -14.50
CA VAL A 12 -35.07 37.49 -15.05
C VAL A 12 -35.62 37.49 -16.52
N LEU A 13 -35.62 36.26 -17.07
CA LEU A 13 -36.32 35.62 -18.22
C LEU A 13 -35.60 35.71 -19.58
N LEU A 14 -35.39 34.65 -20.38
CA LEU A 14 -35.90 33.27 -20.46
C LEU A 14 -35.04 32.51 -21.51
N ALA A 15 -34.81 31.20 -21.35
CA ALA A 15 -35.08 30.21 -22.40
C ALA A 15 -34.75 28.76 -21.96
N PHE A 16 -35.65 27.88 -22.37
CA PHE A 16 -35.84 26.45 -22.12
C PHE A 16 -34.66 25.52 -22.43
N GLY A 17 -34.59 24.38 -21.71
CA GLY A 17 -33.83 23.20 -22.13
C GLY A 17 -33.89 22.02 -21.15
N ALA A 18 -34.84 21.11 -21.38
CA ALA A 18 -34.87 19.70 -20.98
C ALA A 18 -35.03 19.32 -19.48
N CYS A 19 -36.27 19.04 -19.07
CA CYS A 19 -36.54 17.88 -18.22
C CYS A 19 -36.02 16.64 -18.94
N ASN A 20 -35.07 15.93 -18.33
CA ASN A 20 -34.92 14.50 -18.56
C ASN A 20 -35.26 13.81 -17.25
N SER A 21 -36.08 12.78 -17.36
CA SER A 21 -36.72 12.01 -16.30
C SER A 21 -35.78 11.64 -15.17
N ASP A 22 -36.24 11.94 -13.95
CA ASP A 22 -35.72 11.49 -12.66
C ASP A 22 -35.45 9.97 -12.65
N ASP A 23 -34.20 9.58 -12.82
CA ASP A 23 -33.62 8.50 -12.03
C ASP A 23 -32.71 9.16 -11.00
N ASN A 24 -33.32 9.62 -9.89
CA ASN A 24 -32.58 9.89 -8.66
C ASN A 24 -32.02 8.56 -8.16
N VAL A 25 -30.88 8.13 -8.70
CA VAL A 25 -30.03 7.16 -8.01
C VAL A 25 -29.52 7.88 -6.78
N VAL A 26 -30.24 7.70 -5.66
CA VAL A 26 -29.80 8.16 -4.34
C VAL A 26 -28.45 7.53 -4.11
N GLN A 27 -27.38 8.33 -4.19
CA GLN A 27 -26.05 7.84 -3.86
C GLN A 27 -26.05 7.47 -2.39
N GLU A 28 -25.91 6.18 -2.10
CA GLU A 28 -25.90 5.66 -0.75
C GLU A 28 -24.72 6.22 0.05
N ASN A 29 -24.99 6.59 1.30
CA ASN A 29 -24.00 7.25 2.16
C ASN A 29 -22.96 6.24 2.65
N ALA A 30 -21.75 6.28 2.09
CA ALA A 30 -20.64 5.42 2.48
C ALA A 30 -20.27 5.58 3.97
N VAL A 31 -19.89 4.46 4.61
CA VAL A 31 -19.53 4.40 6.04
C VAL A 31 -18.25 3.58 6.25
N ALA A 32 -17.30 4.12 7.02
CA ALA A 32 -16.01 3.50 7.32
C ALA A 32 -15.49 3.85 8.72
N PHE A 33 -14.60 3.03 9.28
CA PHE A 33 -13.81 3.44 10.45
C PHE A 33 -12.88 4.59 10.09
N ALA A 34 -12.63 5.50 11.05
CA ALA A 34 -11.66 6.59 10.89
C ALA A 34 -10.20 6.09 10.83
N ALA A 35 -9.95 4.88 11.35
CA ALA A 35 -8.66 4.19 11.34
C ALA A 35 -8.87 2.67 11.17
N THR A 36 -7.88 1.97 10.62
CA THR A 36 -7.89 0.50 10.45
C THR A 36 -7.14 -0.24 11.58
N SER A 37 -6.33 0.49 12.34
CA SER A 37 -5.69 -0.03 13.55
C SER A 37 -5.57 1.07 14.62
N LEU A 38 -5.55 0.68 15.89
CA LEU A 38 -5.42 1.58 17.03
C LEU A 38 -4.72 0.87 18.20
N ASN A 39 -3.71 1.52 18.78
CA ASN A 39 -3.05 1.05 20.00
C ASN A 39 -3.63 1.77 21.22
N LEU A 40 -4.04 0.98 22.23
CA LEU A 40 -4.67 1.49 23.44
C LEU A 40 -3.62 2.05 24.42
N THR A 41 -3.42 3.36 24.36
CA THR A 41 -2.59 4.10 25.32
C THR A 41 -3.38 4.55 26.55
N ALA A 42 -4.72 4.67 26.44
CA ALA A 42 -5.61 5.10 27.50
C ALA A 42 -6.54 3.97 27.98
N VAL A 43 -7.01 4.08 29.23
CA VAL A 43 -8.02 3.17 29.80
C VAL A 43 -9.34 3.24 29.01
N THR A 44 -9.70 4.43 28.54
CA THR A 44 -10.91 4.67 27.76
C THR A 44 -10.52 5.33 26.45
N THR A 45 -10.93 4.72 25.34
CA THR A 45 -10.57 5.18 23.99
C THR A 45 -11.82 5.25 23.11
N PRO A 46 -12.16 6.42 22.55
CA PRO A 46 -13.24 6.54 21.57
C PRO A 46 -12.78 6.00 20.21
N ILE A 47 -13.60 5.15 19.59
CA ILE A 47 -13.37 4.63 18.24
C ILE A 47 -14.37 5.30 17.31
N GLU A 48 -13.88 6.10 16.37
CA GLU A 48 -14.69 6.91 15.46
C GLU A 48 -15.00 6.17 14.15
N ILE A 49 -16.25 6.30 13.71
CA ILE A 49 -16.78 5.83 12.44
C ILE A 49 -17.33 7.04 11.69
N LYS A 50 -16.94 7.22 10.42
CA LYS A 50 -17.29 8.37 9.60
C LYS A 50 -18.32 8.01 8.53
N PHE A 51 -19.22 8.95 8.28
CA PHE A 51 -20.16 8.93 7.17
C PHE A 51 -19.65 9.86 6.07
N ALA A 52 -19.80 9.47 4.81
CA ALA A 52 -19.35 10.27 3.66
C ALA A 52 -20.12 11.60 3.52
N SER A 53 -21.35 11.65 4.02
CA SER A 53 -22.19 12.83 4.13
C SER A 53 -23.02 12.79 5.42
N PRO A 54 -23.55 13.93 5.92
CA PRO A 54 -24.43 13.93 7.08
C PRO A 54 -25.63 12.98 6.93
N THR A 55 -25.90 12.16 7.95
CA THR A 55 -26.97 11.15 7.89
C THR A 55 -28.35 11.78 7.65
N ALA A 56 -29.10 11.26 6.67
CA ALA A 56 -30.42 11.79 6.35
C ALA A 56 -31.48 11.50 7.43
N SER A 57 -31.26 10.48 8.25
CA SER A 57 -32.13 10.03 9.36
C SER A 57 -31.30 9.39 10.48
N ALA A 58 -31.91 9.22 11.65
CA ALA A 58 -31.31 8.43 12.72
C ALA A 58 -31.26 6.94 12.34
N GLY A 59 -30.41 6.17 13.02
CA GLY A 59 -30.16 4.78 12.65
C GLY A 59 -29.21 4.06 13.59
N SER A 60 -28.68 2.91 13.14
CA SER A 60 -27.74 2.10 13.89
C SER A 60 -26.70 1.40 13.02
N LEU A 61 -25.50 1.23 13.57
CA LEU A 61 -24.43 0.38 13.03
C LEU A 61 -24.39 -0.93 13.81
N THR A 62 -24.23 -2.05 13.11
CA THR A 62 -23.92 -3.34 13.74
C THR A 62 -22.49 -3.72 13.42
N LEU A 63 -21.71 -3.98 14.46
CA LEU A 63 -20.34 -4.48 14.36
C LEU A 63 -20.29 -5.92 14.85
N THR A 64 -19.52 -6.78 14.21
CA THR A 64 -19.04 -8.03 14.80
C THR A 64 -17.71 -7.82 15.51
N VAL A 65 -17.44 -8.66 16.51
CA VAL A 65 -16.24 -8.61 17.34
C VAL A 65 -15.48 -9.92 17.25
N THR A 66 -14.19 -9.85 16.93
CA THR A 66 -13.25 -10.98 16.97
C THR A 66 -12.17 -10.68 18.00
N GLU A 67 -12.02 -11.57 18.98
CA GLU A 67 -11.06 -11.41 20.09
C GLU A 67 -9.82 -12.27 19.87
N THR A 68 -8.64 -11.70 20.08
CA THR A 68 -7.35 -12.42 20.04
C THR A 68 -6.66 -12.30 21.39
N ALA A 69 -6.59 -13.41 22.13
CA ALA A 69 -5.96 -13.51 23.45
C ALA A 69 -6.51 -12.51 24.50
N VAL A 70 -7.76 -12.08 24.33
CA VAL A 70 -8.53 -11.21 25.23
C VAL A 70 -9.95 -11.73 25.32
N ALA A 71 -10.69 -11.30 26.34
CA ALA A 71 -12.10 -11.61 26.52
C ALA A 71 -12.90 -10.38 26.96
N ASN A 72 -14.03 -10.10 26.30
CA ASN A 72 -14.97 -9.07 26.74
C ASN A 72 -15.52 -9.39 28.15
N GLY A 73 -15.65 -8.36 28.98
CA GLY A 73 -16.01 -8.45 30.39
C GLY A 73 -14.85 -8.82 31.33
N THR A 74 -13.71 -9.26 30.79
CA THR A 74 -12.51 -9.58 31.58
C THR A 74 -11.35 -8.64 31.26
N ASP A 75 -10.90 -8.61 29.99
CA ASP A 75 -9.79 -7.77 29.55
C ASP A 75 -10.26 -6.39 29.10
N PHE A 76 -11.45 -6.30 28.48
CA PHE A 76 -12.06 -5.05 28.03
C PHE A 76 -13.58 -5.08 28.12
N THR A 77 -14.20 -3.91 27.96
CA THR A 77 -15.62 -3.76 27.64
C THR A 77 -15.81 -2.68 26.58
N THR A 78 -17.00 -2.61 25.99
CA THR A 78 -17.39 -1.51 25.11
C THR A 78 -18.62 -0.79 25.64
N SER A 79 -18.82 0.44 25.20
CA SER A 79 -20.09 1.15 25.32
C SER A 79 -20.49 1.69 23.93
N PRO A 80 -21.59 1.21 23.32
CA PRO A 80 -22.55 0.22 23.82
C PRO A 80 -21.94 -1.17 24.07
N ALA A 81 -22.53 -1.96 24.97
CA ALA A 81 -22.00 -3.25 25.41
C ALA A 81 -22.11 -4.33 24.32
N ILE A 82 -21.11 -5.21 24.25
CA ILE A 82 -21.14 -6.39 23.38
C ILE A 82 -22.21 -7.37 23.86
N THR A 83 -23.08 -7.80 22.94
CA THR A 83 -24.05 -8.88 23.15
C THR A 83 -23.96 -9.85 21.97
N ALA A 84 -23.80 -11.15 22.26
CA ALA A 84 -23.67 -12.19 21.23
C ALA A 84 -22.63 -11.86 20.13
N ASN A 85 -21.43 -11.42 20.54
CA ASN A 85 -20.32 -11.01 19.66
C ASN A 85 -20.64 -9.82 18.73
N THR A 86 -21.66 -9.03 19.06
CA THR A 86 -22.02 -7.84 18.29
C THR A 86 -22.10 -6.59 19.15
N VAL A 87 -21.79 -5.43 18.55
CA VAL A 87 -22.02 -4.11 19.13
C VAL A 87 -22.98 -3.36 18.22
N VAL A 88 -24.06 -2.82 18.80
CA VAL A 88 -25.03 -1.99 18.08
C VAL A 88 -24.86 -0.53 18.51
N ILE A 89 -24.44 0.33 17.58
CA ILE A 89 -24.12 1.74 17.84
C ILE A 89 -25.22 2.61 17.25
N PRO A 90 -26.06 3.27 18.07
CA PRO A 90 -27.06 4.19 17.56
C PRO A 90 -26.42 5.51 17.11
N PHE A 91 -26.98 6.15 16.09
CA PHE A 91 -26.61 7.49 15.66
C PHE A 91 -27.84 8.35 15.35
N ALA A 92 -27.71 9.66 15.53
CA ALA A 92 -28.77 10.62 15.28
C ALA A 92 -28.83 11.03 13.79
N LYS A 93 -29.91 11.72 13.41
CA LYS A 93 -29.99 12.42 12.12
C LYS A 93 -28.97 13.56 12.07
N ASN A 94 -28.47 13.85 10.87
CA ASN A 94 -27.58 14.96 10.55
C ASN A 94 -26.22 14.89 11.27
N VAL A 95 -25.66 13.68 11.40
CA VAL A 95 -24.31 13.47 11.93
C VAL A 95 -23.36 13.04 10.82
N SER A 96 -22.11 13.49 10.86
CA SER A 96 -21.04 13.09 9.95
C SER A 96 -20.10 12.04 10.54
N SER A 97 -20.20 11.79 11.85
CA SER A 97 -19.50 10.68 12.51
C SER A 97 -20.27 10.21 13.75
N VAL A 98 -19.93 9.00 14.20
CA VAL A 98 -20.37 8.43 15.47
C VAL A 98 -19.19 7.68 16.09
N SER A 99 -19.16 7.60 17.41
CA SER A 99 -18.14 6.83 18.12
C SER A 99 -18.76 5.87 19.11
N PHE A 100 -18.12 4.73 19.30
CA PHE A 100 -18.33 3.89 20.48
C PHE A 100 -17.08 3.93 21.35
N THR A 101 -17.23 3.56 22.60
CA THR A 101 -16.15 3.61 23.58
C THR A 101 -15.59 2.21 23.79
N PHE A 102 -14.26 2.09 23.68
CA PHE A 102 -13.51 0.93 24.15
C PHE A 102 -12.96 1.22 25.55
N ASN A 103 -13.21 0.33 26.50
CA ASN A 103 -12.68 0.42 27.86
C ASN A 103 -11.74 -0.75 28.11
N LYS A 104 -10.45 -0.46 28.22
CA LYS A 104 -9.42 -1.39 28.66
C LYS A 104 -9.57 -1.61 30.18
N LEU A 105 -9.78 -2.85 30.60
CA LEU A 105 -9.91 -3.21 32.02
C LEU A 105 -8.59 -3.65 32.65
N ILE A 106 -7.72 -4.25 31.84
CA ILE A 106 -6.38 -4.65 32.27
C ILE A 106 -5.34 -4.13 31.27
N ASP A 107 -4.17 -3.78 31.77
CA ASP A 107 -3.00 -3.58 30.91
C ASP A 107 -2.53 -4.94 30.38
N ALA A 108 -2.05 -5.01 29.15
CA ALA A 108 -1.49 -6.27 28.71
C ALA A 108 -0.16 -6.55 29.40
N VAL A 109 0.08 -7.83 29.61
CA VAL A 109 1.37 -8.34 30.07
C VAL A 109 2.36 -8.26 28.92
N GLU A 110 3.59 -7.86 29.23
CA GLU A 110 4.63 -7.69 28.23
C GLU A 110 4.91 -9.01 27.46
N GLY A 111 4.85 -8.96 26.13
CA GLY A 111 5.16 -10.08 25.22
C GLY A 111 3.96 -10.83 24.67
N GLN A 112 2.72 -10.38 24.92
CA GLN A 112 1.49 -11.01 24.41
C GLN A 112 0.84 -10.17 23.30
N VAL A 113 0.51 -10.80 22.16
CA VAL A 113 -0.31 -10.16 21.11
C VAL A 113 -1.77 -10.22 21.54
N LYS A 114 -2.28 -9.12 22.09
CA LYS A 114 -3.67 -8.95 22.54
C LYS A 114 -4.38 -7.90 21.71
N ASN A 115 -5.39 -8.30 20.95
CA ASN A 115 -6.16 -7.37 20.13
C ASN A 115 -7.64 -7.77 19.99
N VAL A 116 -8.46 -6.80 19.62
CA VAL A 116 -9.87 -6.97 19.27
C VAL A 116 -10.11 -6.37 17.89
N VAL A 117 -10.66 -7.15 16.97
CA VAL A 117 -11.05 -6.66 15.64
C VAL A 117 -12.55 -6.41 15.62
N PHE A 118 -12.94 -5.18 15.29
CA PHE A 118 -14.34 -4.83 15.03
C PHE A 118 -14.57 -4.73 13.53
N THR A 119 -15.66 -5.31 13.02
CA THR A 119 -16.02 -5.27 11.59
C THR A 119 -17.45 -4.80 11.41
N ILE A 120 -17.67 -3.79 10.57
CA ILE A 120 -19.01 -3.29 10.22
C ILE A 120 -19.71 -4.34 9.37
N THR A 121 -20.80 -4.92 9.88
CA THR A 121 -21.61 -5.91 9.15
C THR A 121 -22.87 -5.31 8.57
N SER A 122 -23.44 -4.28 9.19
CA SER A 122 -24.61 -3.57 8.65
C SER A 122 -24.69 -2.14 9.13
N VAL A 123 -25.26 -1.29 8.27
CA VAL A 123 -25.63 0.10 8.58
C VAL A 123 -27.09 0.26 8.23
N MET A 124 -27.91 0.68 9.20
CA MET A 124 -29.32 0.97 9.00
C MET A 124 -29.55 2.48 9.18
N ILE A 125 -29.99 3.18 8.13
CA ILE A 125 -30.37 4.60 8.17
C ILE A 125 -31.88 4.67 7.90
N GLY A 126 -32.66 5.07 8.91
CA GLY A 126 -34.13 4.95 8.85
C GLY A 126 -34.55 3.47 8.70
N ASN A 127 -35.18 3.12 7.58
CA ASN A 127 -35.62 1.76 7.27
C ASN A 127 -34.79 1.08 6.15
N THR A 128 -33.67 1.69 5.75
CA THR A 128 -32.84 1.23 4.63
C THR A 128 -31.49 0.72 5.13
N ILE A 129 -31.02 -0.39 4.56
CA ILE A 129 -29.65 -0.87 4.75
C ILE A 129 -28.75 -0.21 3.72
N THR A 130 -27.64 0.40 4.16
CA THR A 130 -26.72 1.14 3.30
C THR A 130 -25.44 0.35 3.05
N THR A 131 -24.83 0.56 1.89
CA THR A 131 -23.54 0.00 1.50
C THR A 131 -22.40 0.49 2.38
N VAL A 132 -21.56 -0.46 2.80
CA VAL A 132 -20.34 -0.21 3.58
C VAL A 132 -19.17 0.01 2.60
N SER A 133 -18.40 1.09 2.78
CA SER A 133 -17.27 1.44 1.90
C SER A 133 -16.00 0.64 2.23
N GLU A 134 -14.86 1.06 1.68
CA GLU A 134 -13.53 0.56 2.06
C GLU A 134 -13.24 0.89 3.55
N ASN A 135 -12.36 0.11 4.21
CA ASN A 135 -12.05 0.17 5.66
C ASN A 135 -13.20 -0.27 6.60
N LYS A 136 -13.74 -1.47 6.36
CA LYS A 136 -14.84 -2.07 7.14
C LYS A 136 -14.44 -2.60 8.51
N SER A 137 -13.14 -2.66 8.80
CA SER A 137 -12.62 -3.25 10.03
C SER A 137 -11.58 -2.36 10.69
N ILE A 138 -11.51 -2.42 12.03
CA ILE A 138 -10.46 -1.82 12.84
C ILE A 138 -9.91 -2.86 13.82
N GLN A 139 -8.59 -2.98 13.91
CA GLN A 139 -7.91 -3.74 14.96
C GLN A 139 -7.51 -2.83 16.12
N VAL A 140 -7.96 -3.15 17.32
CA VAL A 140 -7.66 -2.41 18.55
C VAL A 140 -6.73 -3.25 19.41
N SER A 141 -5.48 -2.83 19.56
CA SER A 141 -4.43 -3.57 20.28
C SER A 141 -4.24 -3.00 21.69
N PHE A 142 -4.07 -3.86 22.70
CA PHE A 142 -4.00 -3.44 24.12
C PHE A 142 -2.73 -2.68 24.51
N ASN A 143 -1.71 -2.79 23.68
CA ASN A 143 -0.40 -2.15 23.74
C ASN A 143 0.46 -2.76 22.64
N GLU A 144 1.40 -1.95 22.14
CA GLU A 144 2.56 -2.37 21.37
C GLU A 144 3.42 -3.28 22.26
N THR A 145 3.02 -4.54 22.38
CA THR A 145 4.01 -5.54 22.72
C THR A 145 4.27 -6.39 21.53
N ALA A 146 5.29 -5.96 20.77
CA ALA A 146 6.12 -6.90 20.05
C ALA A 146 6.41 -8.07 21.00
N SER A 147 5.92 -9.23 20.59
CA SER A 147 6.20 -10.50 21.24
C SER A 147 7.71 -10.63 21.47
N LEU A 148 8.06 -11.39 22.51
CA LEU A 148 9.37 -12.01 22.63
C LEU A 148 9.53 -13.05 21.49
N GLY A 149 9.66 -12.56 20.25
CA GLY A 149 9.62 -13.35 19.02
C GLY A 149 8.19 -13.57 18.51
N SER A 150 7.64 -12.63 17.74
CA SER A 150 6.45 -12.91 16.91
C SER A 150 6.91 -13.57 15.63
N SER A 151 6.28 -14.68 15.24
CA SER A 151 6.48 -15.28 13.91
C SER A 151 5.35 -14.84 12.98
N LEU A 152 5.68 -14.37 11.79
CA LEU A 152 4.72 -14.01 10.74
C LEU A 152 5.02 -14.78 9.46
N SER A 153 3.95 -15.04 8.72
CA SER A 153 3.98 -15.75 7.45
C SER A 153 3.22 -14.95 6.39
N PRO A 154 3.85 -13.95 5.74
CA PRO A 154 3.20 -13.16 4.70
C PRO A 154 2.70 -14.01 3.53
N GLU A 155 1.39 -13.94 3.23
CA GLU A 155 0.75 -14.72 2.17
C GLU A 155 0.94 -14.07 0.78
N VAL A 156 2.16 -14.16 0.23
CA VAL A 156 2.46 -13.64 -1.12
C VAL A 156 1.74 -14.42 -2.23
N GLY A 157 1.18 -15.59 -1.92
CA GLY A 157 0.37 -16.41 -2.83
C GLY A 157 1.15 -17.52 -3.55
N GLY A 158 2.18 -18.07 -2.90
CA GLY A 158 2.96 -19.19 -3.43
C GLY A 158 3.91 -18.79 -4.57
N PRO A 159 4.30 -19.72 -5.46
CA PRO A 159 5.41 -19.53 -6.38
C PRO A 159 5.16 -18.51 -7.51
N LEU A 160 3.92 -18.05 -7.67
CA LEU A 160 3.52 -17.01 -8.63
C LEU A 160 3.57 -15.60 -8.02
N GLU A 161 3.59 -15.50 -6.69
CA GLU A 161 3.64 -14.27 -5.90
C GLU A 161 2.65 -13.18 -6.39
N PRO A 162 1.34 -13.45 -6.55
CA PRO A 162 0.39 -12.47 -7.07
C PRO A 162 0.15 -11.27 -6.14
N ASN A 163 0.55 -11.36 -4.86
CA ASN A 163 0.23 -10.36 -3.86
C ASN A 163 1.45 -9.55 -3.44
N GLN A 164 1.21 -8.27 -3.13
CA GLN A 164 2.05 -7.45 -2.27
C GLN A 164 1.51 -7.56 -0.85
N VAL A 165 2.37 -7.87 0.12
CA VAL A 165 1.99 -8.03 1.52
C VAL A 165 2.68 -6.98 2.37
N TYR A 166 1.91 -5.99 2.81
CA TYR A 166 2.35 -4.91 3.68
C TYR A 166 2.27 -5.36 5.13
N VAL A 167 3.38 -5.25 5.86
CA VAL A 167 3.46 -5.68 7.26
C VAL A 167 3.75 -4.49 8.16
N ASP A 168 2.92 -4.35 9.18
CA ASP A 168 3.11 -3.48 10.32
C ASP A 168 3.75 -4.29 11.46
N LEU A 169 5.01 -4.05 11.79
CA LEU A 169 5.73 -4.76 12.86
C LEU A 169 5.25 -4.34 14.25
N SER A 170 4.66 -3.16 14.35
CA SER A 170 4.15 -2.61 15.60
C SER A 170 2.95 -3.42 16.11
N SER A 171 2.02 -3.72 15.20
CA SER A 171 0.79 -4.48 15.49
C SER A 171 0.81 -5.94 15.02
N GLY A 172 1.76 -6.32 14.16
CA GLY A 172 1.80 -7.61 13.46
C GLY A 172 0.78 -7.73 12.33
N MET A 173 0.04 -6.67 12.01
CA MET A 173 -0.98 -6.68 10.96
C MET A 173 -0.34 -6.85 9.58
N MET A 174 -0.99 -7.66 8.74
CA MET A 174 -0.63 -7.86 7.34
C MET A 174 -1.81 -7.45 6.44
N THR A 175 -1.56 -6.53 5.52
CA THR A 175 -2.53 -6.09 4.50
C THR A 175 -2.07 -6.54 3.13
N TYR A 176 -3.01 -6.98 2.30
CA TYR A 176 -2.74 -7.60 1.02
C TYR A 176 -3.30 -6.76 -0.13
N ALA A 177 -2.54 -6.62 -1.20
CA ALA A 177 -3.00 -6.06 -2.47
C ALA A 177 -2.55 -6.95 -3.62
N VAL A 178 -3.41 -7.15 -4.62
CA VAL A 178 -3.02 -7.85 -5.86
C VAL A 178 -2.04 -6.95 -6.60
N ARG A 179 -0.83 -7.45 -6.86
CA ARG A 179 0.26 -6.62 -7.38
C ARG A 179 -0.02 -6.04 -8.78
N SER A 180 -0.90 -6.66 -9.56
CA SER A 180 -1.32 -6.21 -10.89
C SER A 180 -2.55 -5.30 -10.89
N SER A 181 -3.07 -4.92 -9.72
CA SER A 181 -4.28 -4.09 -9.58
C SER A 181 -4.05 -2.60 -9.86
N TRP A 182 -2.80 -2.15 -9.93
CA TRP A 182 -2.43 -0.74 -10.12
C TRP A 182 -1.28 -0.60 -11.11
N ASP A 183 -1.16 0.59 -11.71
CA ASP A 183 -0.13 0.90 -12.70
C ASP A 183 0.70 2.12 -12.29
N LEU A 184 0.05 3.18 -11.82
CA LEU A 184 0.68 4.44 -11.46
C LEU A 184 0.37 4.80 -9.99
N GLY A 185 1.41 5.13 -9.22
CA GLY A 185 1.28 5.70 -7.88
C GLY A 185 1.56 7.20 -7.89
N PHE A 186 0.59 8.01 -7.46
CA PHE A 186 0.69 9.47 -7.42
C PHE A 186 1.10 9.91 -6.02
N TYR A 187 2.30 10.49 -5.89
CA TYR A 187 2.88 10.81 -4.60
C TYR A 187 2.05 11.88 -3.87
N SER A 188 1.68 11.59 -2.63
CA SER A 188 0.85 12.44 -1.78
C SER A 188 1.66 13.45 -0.94
N GLY A 189 3.00 13.42 -1.03
CA GLY A 189 3.86 14.43 -0.43
C GLY A 189 3.86 15.76 -1.19
N THR A 190 4.87 16.58 -0.95
CA THR A 190 4.99 17.94 -1.51
C THR A 190 5.27 17.94 -3.01
N GLU A 191 6.17 17.07 -3.46
CA GLU A 191 6.61 16.93 -4.83
C GLU A 191 5.48 16.36 -5.71
N PHE A 192 5.52 16.67 -7.00
CA PHE A 192 4.59 16.08 -7.97
C PHE A 192 5.26 14.96 -8.75
N ARG A 193 5.33 13.80 -8.11
CA ARG A 193 6.07 12.63 -8.61
C ARG A 193 5.11 11.46 -8.81
N VAL A 194 5.33 10.72 -9.90
CA VAL A 194 4.56 9.53 -10.25
C VAL A 194 5.50 8.34 -10.30
N VAL A 195 5.14 7.27 -9.60
CA VAL A 195 5.88 6.01 -9.60
C VAL A 195 5.18 4.99 -10.50
N LEU A 196 5.98 4.17 -11.15
CA LEU A 196 5.56 3.00 -11.91
C LEU A 196 5.42 1.80 -10.96
N ASN A 197 4.57 0.85 -11.34
CA ASN A 197 4.48 -0.40 -10.63
C ASN A 197 5.69 -1.30 -10.90
N SER A 198 6.70 -1.19 -10.04
CA SER A 198 7.93 -2.00 -10.08
C SER A 198 7.69 -3.48 -9.82
N SER A 199 6.51 -3.89 -9.35
CA SER A 199 6.21 -5.30 -9.07
C SER A 199 5.81 -6.09 -10.31
N ILE A 200 5.64 -5.43 -11.46
CA ILE A 200 5.15 -6.03 -12.71
C ILE A 200 5.95 -5.62 -13.95
N ASN A 201 7.20 -5.16 -13.80
CA ASN A 201 8.08 -4.76 -14.92
C ASN A 201 7.56 -3.61 -15.80
N MET A 202 6.90 -2.61 -15.21
CA MET A 202 6.57 -1.40 -15.95
C MET A 202 7.82 -0.59 -16.31
N ALA A 203 7.73 0.13 -17.45
CA ALA A 203 8.75 1.07 -17.89
C ALA A 203 8.09 2.30 -18.55
N ALA A 204 8.75 3.45 -18.46
CA ALA A 204 8.32 4.71 -19.06
C ALA A 204 9.43 5.37 -19.87
N LYS A 205 9.07 5.93 -21.02
CA LYS A 205 9.99 6.67 -21.90
C LYS A 205 9.38 8.01 -22.28
N GLU A 206 10.07 9.08 -21.97
CA GLU A 206 9.69 10.43 -22.38
C GLU A 206 9.72 10.57 -23.91
N LEU A 207 8.69 11.21 -24.46
CA LEU A 207 8.57 11.54 -25.87
C LEU A 207 8.83 13.03 -26.11
N SER A 208 9.18 13.41 -27.33
CA SER A 208 9.46 14.81 -27.68
C SER A 208 8.22 15.71 -27.70
N THR A 209 7.02 15.12 -27.64
CA THR A 209 5.73 15.80 -27.78
C THR A 209 5.05 16.08 -26.44
N THR A 210 4.21 17.11 -26.41
CA THR A 210 3.22 17.38 -25.35
C THR A 210 1.80 17.04 -25.80
N ASN A 211 1.61 16.68 -27.08
CA ASN A 211 0.32 16.35 -27.63
C ASN A 211 0.02 14.86 -27.41
N ILE A 212 -0.85 14.57 -26.44
CA ILE A 212 -1.25 13.20 -26.10
C ILE A 212 -2.02 12.50 -27.24
N ASP A 213 -2.58 13.24 -28.20
CA ASP A 213 -3.36 12.68 -29.30
C ASP A 213 -2.48 12.23 -30.49
N GLU A 214 -1.17 12.48 -30.46
CA GLU A 214 -0.24 11.97 -31.47
C GLU A 214 -0.08 10.45 -31.38
N VAL A 215 -0.31 9.74 -32.48
CA VAL A 215 -0.12 8.29 -32.59
C VAL A 215 1.34 7.93 -32.31
N GLN A 216 1.53 6.92 -31.47
CA GLN A 216 2.83 6.35 -31.11
C GLN A 216 2.90 4.88 -31.53
N VAL A 217 4.13 4.36 -31.57
CA VAL A 217 4.44 2.95 -31.83
C VAL A 217 5.09 2.32 -30.61
N GLU A 218 4.97 1.01 -30.49
CA GLU A 218 5.65 0.25 -29.45
C GLU A 218 7.18 0.40 -29.57
N ASP A 219 7.86 0.51 -28.42
CA ASP A 219 9.32 0.49 -28.36
C ASP A 219 9.78 -0.73 -27.57
N ASN A 220 9.96 -1.84 -28.28
CA ASN A 220 10.33 -3.12 -27.67
C ASN A 220 11.67 -3.08 -26.92
N SER A 221 12.51 -2.04 -27.09
CA SER A 221 13.73 -1.87 -26.28
C SER A 221 13.44 -1.57 -24.81
N MET A 222 12.24 -1.07 -24.49
CA MET A 222 11.82 -0.80 -23.12
C MET A 222 11.41 -2.07 -22.36
N ILE A 223 11.15 -3.18 -23.06
CA ILE A 223 10.68 -4.42 -22.44
C ILE A 223 11.80 -4.99 -21.56
N ILE A 224 11.50 -5.12 -20.28
CA ILE A 224 12.42 -5.71 -19.30
C ILE A 224 12.37 -7.22 -19.43
N SER A 225 13.51 -7.81 -19.76
CA SER A 225 13.71 -9.26 -19.80
C SER A 225 15.17 -9.57 -19.45
N GLN A 226 15.56 -10.85 -19.44
CA GLN A 226 16.93 -11.22 -19.07
C GLN A 226 17.94 -10.55 -20.02
N GLY A 227 18.72 -9.59 -19.49
CA GLY A 227 19.72 -8.84 -20.25
C GLY A 227 19.15 -7.72 -21.15
N SER A 228 17.88 -7.37 -21.01
CA SER A 228 17.21 -6.33 -21.81
C SER A 228 16.51 -5.28 -20.94
N GLY A 229 16.13 -4.17 -21.55
CA GLY A 229 15.53 -3.02 -20.88
C GLY A 229 16.55 -1.90 -20.61
N VAL A 230 16.05 -0.72 -20.28
CA VAL A 230 16.86 0.49 -20.07
C VAL A 230 16.70 0.96 -18.64
N ALA A 231 17.80 1.04 -17.89
CA ALA A 231 17.77 1.40 -16.47
C ALA A 231 17.16 2.77 -16.18
N THR A 232 17.26 3.74 -17.09
CA THR A 232 16.69 5.08 -16.93
C THR A 232 15.19 5.14 -17.24
N GLN A 233 14.57 4.03 -17.67
CA GLN A 233 13.15 3.94 -18.00
C GLN A 233 12.35 3.24 -16.89
N ILE A 234 12.98 2.91 -15.77
CA ILE A 234 12.33 2.45 -14.55
C ILE A 234 12.60 3.45 -13.44
N ASP A 235 11.76 3.46 -12.40
CA ASP A 235 12.05 4.25 -11.21
C ASP A 235 13.34 3.75 -10.53
N ASP A 236 14.12 4.66 -9.95
CA ASP A 236 15.33 4.30 -9.21
C ASP A 236 14.96 3.29 -8.09
N PRO A 237 15.52 2.07 -8.13
CA PRO A 237 15.10 1.02 -7.22
C PRO A 237 15.36 1.32 -5.73
N THR A 238 16.22 2.29 -5.41
CA THR A 238 16.43 2.78 -4.03
C THR A 238 15.15 3.33 -3.40
N GLY A 239 14.18 3.74 -4.23
CA GLY A 239 12.93 4.34 -3.79
C GLY A 239 13.03 5.84 -3.51
N ASP A 240 14.08 6.50 -3.97
CA ASP A 240 14.21 7.96 -3.96
C ASP A 240 13.12 8.59 -4.85
N ILE A 241 12.19 9.32 -4.24
CA ILE A 241 11.04 9.90 -4.95
C ILE A 241 11.45 10.98 -5.97
N LEU A 242 12.67 11.50 -5.88
CA LEU A 242 13.21 12.47 -6.83
C LEU A 242 13.78 11.83 -8.09
N LYS A 243 13.87 10.50 -8.13
CA LYS A 243 14.46 9.71 -9.22
C LYS A 243 13.46 8.73 -9.84
N THR A 244 12.29 9.23 -10.17
CA THR A 244 11.27 8.52 -10.95
C THR A 244 11.58 8.56 -12.45
N ALA A 245 11.12 7.55 -13.20
CA ALA A 245 11.26 7.50 -14.66
C ALA A 245 10.43 8.59 -15.35
N ILE A 246 9.28 8.93 -14.76
CA ILE A 246 8.48 10.09 -15.14
C ILE A 246 9.04 11.29 -14.39
N ALA A 247 9.42 12.36 -15.10
CA ALA A 247 9.95 13.56 -14.48
C ALA A 247 8.93 14.22 -13.54
N GLU A 248 9.40 15.11 -12.67
CA GLU A 248 8.50 15.90 -11.83
C GLU A 248 7.51 16.69 -12.69
N VAL A 249 6.23 16.63 -12.33
CA VAL A 249 5.20 17.38 -13.04
C VAL A 249 5.44 18.86 -12.80
N SER A 250 5.72 19.59 -13.87
CA SER A 250 5.91 21.03 -13.88
C SER A 250 4.59 21.76 -13.62
N ALA A 251 4.67 22.95 -13.02
CA ALA A 251 3.55 23.87 -12.94
C ALA A 251 3.19 24.49 -14.31
N THR A 252 4.10 24.41 -15.29
CA THR A 252 3.87 24.86 -16.66
C THR A 252 3.53 23.66 -17.54
N ASP A 253 2.30 23.61 -18.07
CA ASP A 253 1.81 22.47 -18.85
C ASP A 253 2.71 22.12 -20.04
N ASP A 254 3.27 23.10 -20.75
CA ASP A 254 4.14 22.87 -21.91
C ASP A 254 5.46 22.17 -21.58
N ASN A 255 5.87 22.16 -20.31
CA ASN A 255 7.03 21.41 -19.85
C ASN A 255 6.70 19.94 -19.55
N ASN A 256 5.42 19.59 -19.46
CA ASN A 256 4.97 18.24 -19.15
C ASN A 256 4.80 17.43 -20.44
N LYS A 257 5.80 16.59 -20.73
CA LYS A 257 5.86 15.74 -21.92
C LYS A 257 4.93 14.53 -21.83
N VAL A 258 4.61 13.97 -23.00
CA VAL A 258 3.96 12.67 -23.11
C VAL A 258 5.00 11.58 -22.84
N TYR A 259 4.60 10.54 -22.13
CA TYR A 259 5.40 9.33 -21.90
C TYR A 259 4.75 8.15 -22.60
N LEU A 260 5.57 7.36 -23.31
CA LEU A 260 5.22 5.99 -23.70
C LEU A 260 5.39 5.09 -22.48
N ILE A 261 4.38 4.26 -22.20
CA ILE A 261 4.34 3.37 -21.04
C ILE A 261 4.24 1.93 -21.52
N TYR A 262 5.20 1.11 -21.12
CA TYR A 262 5.04 -0.33 -21.11
C TYR A 262 4.30 -0.72 -19.83
N LEU A 263 3.11 -1.32 -19.97
CA LEU A 263 2.25 -1.69 -18.83
C LEU A 263 2.76 -2.91 -18.04
N GLY A 264 3.95 -3.39 -18.37
CA GLY A 264 4.55 -4.53 -17.70
C GLY A 264 3.90 -5.85 -18.09
N ASN A 265 3.99 -6.82 -17.19
CA ASN A 265 3.53 -8.18 -17.38
C ASN A 265 2.36 -8.50 -16.44
N ALA A 266 1.47 -9.38 -16.90
CA ALA A 266 0.50 -10.02 -16.03
C ALA A 266 1.21 -10.90 -15.01
N THR A 267 0.50 -11.32 -13.96
CA THR A 267 0.98 -12.41 -13.11
C THR A 267 1.09 -13.68 -13.95
N ALA A 268 2.11 -14.51 -13.69
CA ALA A 268 2.16 -15.83 -14.29
C ALA A 268 0.93 -16.67 -13.87
N THR A 269 0.54 -17.61 -14.72
CA THR A 269 -0.64 -18.49 -14.51
C THR A 269 -0.26 -19.96 -14.37
N THR A 270 1.03 -20.28 -14.47
CA THR A 270 1.55 -21.65 -14.46
C THR A 270 2.66 -21.74 -13.44
N ASP A 271 2.50 -22.66 -12.49
CA ASP A 271 3.50 -22.92 -11.47
C ASP A 271 4.82 -23.37 -12.10
N PRO A 272 5.97 -22.91 -11.58
CA PRO A 272 7.27 -23.41 -12.01
C PRO A 272 7.45 -24.88 -11.61
N VAL A 273 8.42 -25.54 -12.24
CA VAL A 273 8.87 -26.86 -11.76
C VAL A 273 9.31 -26.75 -10.30
N LEU A 274 8.84 -27.68 -9.47
CA LEU A 274 9.12 -27.70 -8.03
C LEU A 274 10.63 -27.55 -7.73
N GLY A 275 10.96 -26.66 -6.80
CA GLY A 275 12.35 -26.35 -6.43
C GLY A 275 13.09 -25.38 -7.35
N LYS A 276 12.51 -24.94 -8.48
CA LYS A 276 13.08 -23.87 -9.34
C LYS A 276 12.71 -22.48 -8.85
N GLU A 277 13.32 -21.46 -9.46
CA GLU A 277 12.92 -20.07 -9.23
C GLU A 277 11.41 -19.86 -9.51
N GLY A 278 10.82 -18.88 -8.82
CA GLY A 278 9.41 -18.54 -8.97
C GLY A 278 9.11 -18.09 -10.39
N SER A 279 8.00 -18.55 -10.97
CA SER A 279 7.52 -18.05 -12.25
C SER A 279 6.59 -16.88 -11.94
N VAL A 280 7.14 -15.67 -11.90
CA VAL A 280 6.40 -14.50 -11.41
C VAL A 280 5.91 -13.59 -12.53
N GLY A 281 6.51 -13.63 -13.72
CA GLY A 281 6.11 -12.83 -14.88
C GLY A 281 5.26 -13.62 -15.87
N GLY A 282 4.12 -13.06 -16.26
CA GLY A 282 3.24 -13.56 -17.32
C GLY A 282 3.38 -12.78 -18.64
N GLY A 283 2.35 -12.85 -19.49
CA GLY A 283 2.30 -12.14 -20.77
C GLY A 283 2.32 -10.62 -20.63
N ALA A 284 2.72 -9.91 -21.69
CA ALA A 284 2.72 -8.45 -21.71
C ALA A 284 1.29 -7.89 -21.56
N ARG A 285 1.13 -6.82 -20.78
CA ARG A 285 -0.14 -6.10 -20.58
C ARG A 285 -0.40 -5.01 -21.63
N GLY A 286 0.54 -4.83 -22.55
CA GLY A 286 0.45 -3.89 -23.66
C GLY A 286 1.06 -2.53 -23.34
N TRP A 287 0.62 -1.52 -24.09
CA TRP A 287 1.23 -0.19 -24.12
C TRP A 287 0.17 0.90 -23.98
N LYS A 288 0.53 2.00 -23.32
CA LYS A 288 -0.26 3.23 -23.25
C LYS A 288 0.63 4.44 -23.51
N LYS A 289 0.01 5.57 -23.79
CA LYS A 289 0.64 6.88 -23.68
C LYS A 289 -0.05 7.68 -22.58
N ILE A 290 0.73 8.42 -21.80
CA ILE A 290 0.20 9.28 -20.74
C ILE A 290 0.83 10.67 -20.80
N ARG A 291 0.10 11.67 -20.32
CA ARG A 291 0.65 12.98 -19.95
C ARG A 291 0.09 13.36 -18.59
N VAL A 292 0.95 13.78 -17.68
CA VAL A 292 0.55 14.16 -16.32
C VAL A 292 0.73 15.65 -16.16
N LEU A 293 -0.30 16.32 -15.65
CA LEU A 293 -0.39 17.75 -15.40
C LEU A 293 -0.76 17.99 -13.94
N LYS A 294 -0.59 19.22 -13.46
CA LYS A 294 -1.13 19.62 -12.16
C LYS A 294 -2.58 20.07 -12.31
N SER A 295 -3.36 19.83 -11.27
CA SER A 295 -4.71 20.36 -11.08
C SER A 295 -4.82 20.90 -9.66
N GLY A 296 -4.35 22.13 -9.45
CA GLY A 296 -4.14 22.67 -8.10
C GLY A 296 -3.13 21.84 -7.31
N ASN A 297 -3.57 21.26 -6.20
CA ASN A 297 -2.75 20.35 -5.37
C ASN A 297 -2.77 18.89 -5.84
N ASP A 298 -3.60 18.58 -6.84
CA ASP A 298 -3.84 17.24 -7.35
C ASP A 298 -3.18 17.03 -8.72
N TYR A 299 -3.27 15.80 -9.23
CA TYR A 299 -2.79 15.47 -10.57
C TYR A 299 -3.96 15.44 -11.55
N LYS A 300 -3.74 15.89 -12.79
CA LYS A 300 -4.60 15.57 -13.92
C LYS A 300 -3.84 14.65 -14.87
N VAL A 301 -4.39 13.48 -15.13
CA VAL A 301 -3.76 12.45 -15.93
C VAL A 301 -4.53 12.32 -17.23
N GLN A 302 -3.87 12.58 -18.35
CA GLN A 302 -4.35 12.26 -19.68
C GLN A 302 -3.76 10.91 -20.08
N TYR A 303 -4.57 9.98 -20.59
CA TYR A 303 -4.10 8.66 -20.99
C TYR A 303 -4.88 8.12 -22.19
N ALA A 304 -4.21 7.31 -23.01
CA ALA A 304 -4.80 6.72 -24.20
C ALA A 304 -4.05 5.45 -24.65
N ASP A 305 -4.69 4.64 -25.50
CA ASP A 305 -3.98 3.64 -26.31
C ASP A 305 -2.99 4.34 -27.25
N ILE A 306 -1.85 3.70 -27.53
CA ILE A 306 -0.77 4.32 -28.32
C ILE A 306 -1.20 4.74 -29.74
N ALA A 307 -2.18 4.04 -30.33
CA ALA A 307 -2.72 4.35 -31.66
C ALA A 307 -3.94 5.29 -31.65
N ALA A 308 -4.44 5.70 -30.48
CA ALA A 308 -5.60 6.56 -30.40
C ALA A 308 -5.27 8.02 -30.76
N THR A 309 -6.21 8.71 -31.41
CA THR A 309 -6.12 10.14 -31.76
C THR A 309 -6.95 11.03 -30.83
N THR A 310 -7.44 10.46 -29.73
CA THR A 310 -8.14 11.15 -28.64
C THR A 310 -7.69 10.50 -27.32
N HIS A 311 -7.90 11.18 -26.20
CA HIS A 311 -7.51 10.71 -24.88
C HIS A 311 -8.66 10.79 -23.88
N GLU A 312 -8.50 10.04 -22.80
CA GLU A 312 -9.30 10.18 -21.58
C GLU A 312 -8.52 11.03 -20.57
N GLU A 313 -9.24 11.68 -19.65
CA GLU A 313 -8.62 12.41 -18.54
C GLU A 313 -9.29 12.08 -17.20
N VAL A 314 -8.48 12.10 -16.14
CA VAL A 314 -8.93 11.91 -14.76
C VAL A 314 -8.15 12.82 -13.82
N VAL A 315 -8.81 13.34 -12.79
CA VAL A 315 -8.14 14.01 -11.68
C VAL A 315 -7.87 12.98 -10.58
N VAL A 316 -6.61 12.84 -10.18
CA VAL A 316 -6.19 11.98 -9.07
C VAL A 316 -5.80 12.85 -7.89
N SER A 317 -6.63 12.83 -6.85
CA SER A 317 -6.40 13.65 -5.67
C SER A 317 -5.34 13.07 -4.74
N LYS A 318 -4.51 13.94 -4.18
CA LYS A 318 -3.54 13.55 -3.15
C LYS A 318 -4.28 13.20 -1.86
N ASN A 319 -3.78 12.19 -1.14
CA ASN A 319 -4.28 11.84 0.19
C ASN A 319 -3.12 11.77 1.18
N THR A 320 -3.03 12.78 2.05
CA THR A 320 -1.90 12.96 2.97
C THR A 320 -1.75 11.84 4.00
N ALA A 321 -2.77 10.99 4.20
CA ALA A 321 -2.69 9.81 5.07
C ALA A 321 -1.88 8.65 4.45
N TYR A 322 -1.69 8.64 3.13
CA TYR A 322 -0.98 7.60 2.39
C TYR A 322 0.30 8.17 1.77
N ASN A 323 1.24 7.31 1.33
CA ASN A 323 2.37 7.79 0.53
C ASN A 323 1.90 8.09 -0.90
N PHE A 324 0.98 7.29 -1.43
CA PHE A 324 0.48 7.40 -2.79
C PHE A 324 -1.04 7.22 -2.89
N THR A 325 -1.65 7.90 -3.85
CA THR A 325 -2.94 7.51 -4.42
C THR A 325 -2.67 6.67 -5.67
N PHE A 326 -3.24 5.48 -5.79
CA PHE A 326 -2.95 4.57 -6.91
C PHE A 326 -4.04 4.60 -7.98
N PHE A 327 -3.63 4.43 -9.23
CA PHE A 327 -4.53 4.37 -10.39
C PHE A 327 -4.22 3.15 -11.26
N SER A 328 -5.28 2.49 -11.73
CA SER A 328 -5.24 1.44 -12.75
C SER A 328 -5.59 2.05 -14.11
N LEU A 329 -4.65 2.03 -15.05
CA LEU A 329 -4.85 2.44 -16.45
C LEU A 329 -5.73 1.43 -17.20
N LEU A 330 -5.75 0.17 -16.77
CA LEU A 330 -6.60 -0.86 -17.37
C LEU A 330 -8.05 -0.77 -16.88
N ASP A 331 -8.26 -0.64 -15.57
CA ASP A 331 -9.60 -0.55 -14.97
C ASP A 331 -10.14 0.88 -14.94
N LYS A 332 -9.31 1.87 -15.26
CA LYS A 332 -9.66 3.30 -15.34
C LYS A 332 -10.22 3.85 -14.03
N LYS A 333 -9.65 3.44 -12.90
CA LYS A 333 -10.09 3.83 -11.56
C LYS A 333 -8.94 3.91 -10.57
N THR A 334 -9.16 4.67 -9.50
CA THR A 334 -8.31 4.61 -8.31
C THR A 334 -8.51 3.29 -7.58
N VAL A 335 -7.45 2.78 -6.96
CA VAL A 335 -7.47 1.50 -6.23
C VAL A 335 -6.75 1.63 -4.89
N SER A 336 -7.18 0.86 -3.90
CA SER A 336 -6.53 0.77 -2.59
C SER A 336 -5.43 -0.31 -2.62
N VAL A 337 -4.20 0.07 -2.26
CA VAL A 337 -3.01 -0.79 -2.38
C VAL A 337 -2.22 -0.81 -1.07
N GLU A 338 -1.48 0.24 -0.76
CA GLU A 338 -0.75 0.34 0.51
C GLU A 338 -1.69 0.82 1.65
N PRO A 339 -1.49 0.36 2.90
CA PRO A 339 -2.12 0.95 4.08
C PRO A 339 -1.69 2.42 4.28
N GLN A 340 -2.29 3.11 5.26
CA GLN A 340 -1.82 4.45 5.62
C GLN A 340 -0.32 4.43 5.93
N LYS A 341 0.38 5.51 5.58
CA LYS A 341 1.86 5.54 5.55
C LYS A 341 2.55 5.29 6.90
N ALA A 342 1.81 5.32 8.00
CA ALA A 342 2.31 5.03 9.35
C ALA A 342 1.96 3.61 9.84
N GLN A 343 1.24 2.81 9.04
CA GLN A 343 0.68 1.50 9.41
C GLN A 343 1.28 0.36 8.59
N TRP A 344 2.53 0.52 8.12
CA TRP A 344 3.30 -0.55 7.52
C TRP A 344 4.79 -0.16 7.44
N ASP A 345 5.66 -1.16 7.55
CA ASP A 345 7.11 -0.97 7.65
C ASP A 345 7.86 -1.64 6.50
N ILE A 346 7.41 -2.83 6.14
CA ILE A 346 8.00 -3.66 5.08
C ILE A 346 6.90 -4.22 4.19
N ASN A 347 7.25 -4.48 2.93
CA ASN A 347 6.37 -5.09 1.95
C ASN A 347 7.09 -6.26 1.26
N PHE A 348 6.44 -7.43 1.29
CA PHE A 348 6.84 -8.61 0.53
C PHE A 348 6.21 -8.56 -0.86
N THR A 349 7.05 -8.54 -1.90
CA THR A 349 6.62 -8.37 -3.29
C THR A 349 7.68 -8.93 -4.24
N THR A 350 7.33 -9.01 -5.52
CA THR A 350 8.32 -9.01 -6.59
C THR A 350 8.76 -7.59 -6.93
N PHE A 351 9.94 -7.45 -7.53
CA PHE A 351 10.54 -6.14 -7.67
C PHE A 351 11.51 -6.04 -8.85
N THR A 352 11.30 -5.06 -9.73
CA THR A 352 12.27 -4.66 -10.73
C THR A 352 13.38 -3.84 -10.07
N ASN A 353 14.59 -4.39 -10.06
CA ASN A 353 15.80 -3.74 -9.55
C ASN A 353 16.82 -3.56 -10.69
N ILE A 354 18.01 -3.05 -10.38
CA ILE A 354 19.11 -2.90 -11.34
C ILE A 354 20.25 -3.83 -10.93
N ILE A 355 20.72 -4.64 -11.87
CA ILE A 355 21.97 -5.40 -11.71
C ILE A 355 23.13 -4.52 -12.19
N PRO A 356 24.19 -4.36 -11.37
CA PRO A 356 25.39 -3.64 -11.78
C PRO A 356 26.16 -4.45 -12.84
N GLY A 357 26.73 -3.75 -13.82
CA GLY A 357 27.51 -4.33 -14.91
C GLY A 357 28.12 -3.22 -15.76
N ALA A 358 28.75 -3.59 -16.90
CA ALA A 358 29.26 -2.61 -17.86
C ALA A 358 28.15 -1.66 -18.33
N THR A 359 26.94 -2.21 -18.51
CA THR A 359 25.69 -1.47 -18.63
C THR A 359 24.80 -1.91 -17.47
N ALA A 360 24.28 -0.96 -16.71
CA ALA A 360 23.28 -1.23 -15.68
C ALA A 360 21.98 -1.70 -16.36
N THR A 361 21.46 -2.87 -15.97
CA THR A 361 20.30 -3.49 -16.63
C THR A 361 19.20 -3.77 -15.61
N PRO A 362 17.93 -3.42 -15.92
CA PRO A 362 16.78 -3.86 -15.14
C PRO A 362 16.72 -5.38 -15.00
N TYR A 363 16.33 -5.85 -13.82
CA TYR A 363 16.14 -7.27 -13.55
C TYR A 363 14.99 -7.48 -12.58
N PHE A 364 14.17 -8.47 -12.86
CA PHE A 364 12.97 -8.78 -12.07
C PHE A 364 13.27 -9.82 -11.00
N TYR A 365 13.15 -9.43 -9.73
CA TYR A 365 13.41 -10.29 -8.58
C TYR A 365 12.11 -10.87 -8.00
N PRO A 366 12.00 -12.20 -7.85
CA PRO A 366 11.05 -12.81 -6.91
C PRO A 366 11.51 -12.65 -5.45
N ASP A 367 10.61 -12.90 -4.50
CA ASP A 367 10.88 -12.90 -3.05
C ASP A 367 11.71 -11.71 -2.55
N PHE A 368 11.23 -10.52 -2.86
CA PHE A 368 11.87 -9.26 -2.51
C PHE A 368 11.15 -8.60 -1.34
N VAL A 369 11.91 -7.91 -0.47
CA VAL A 369 11.34 -7.14 0.63
C VAL A 369 11.78 -5.69 0.52
N VAL A 370 10.82 -4.78 0.42
CA VAL A 370 11.08 -3.33 0.44
C VAL A 370 10.61 -2.71 1.74
N SER A 371 11.27 -1.65 2.21
CA SER A 371 10.84 -0.86 3.37
C SER A 371 9.97 0.33 2.96
N ASN A 372 9.07 0.77 3.85
CA ASN A 372 8.26 1.98 3.71
C ASN A 372 9.10 3.26 3.85
N LEU A 373 10.02 3.48 2.91
CA LEU A 373 10.97 4.59 2.97
C LEU A 373 10.27 5.96 3.00
N LYS A 374 9.12 6.09 2.33
CA LYS A 374 8.33 7.33 2.25
C LYS A 374 7.57 7.61 3.55
N GLY A 375 7.12 6.57 4.25
CA GLY A 375 6.59 6.68 5.61
C GLY A 375 7.68 6.92 6.66
N GLY A 376 8.95 6.68 6.33
CA GLY A 376 10.10 6.89 7.20
C GLY A 376 10.76 5.62 7.72
N ALA A 377 10.23 4.45 7.35
CA ALA A 377 10.81 3.17 7.73
C ALA A 377 12.17 2.96 7.05
N LYS A 378 13.12 2.41 7.79
CA LYS A 378 14.48 2.10 7.31
C LYS A 378 14.93 0.78 7.88
N ALA A 379 15.73 0.04 7.13
CA ALA A 379 16.32 -1.20 7.60
C ALA A 379 17.82 -1.24 7.35
N TYR A 380 18.53 -2.16 8.02
CA TYR A 380 19.88 -2.57 7.63
C TYR A 380 20.15 -4.03 8.02
N GLN A 381 21.11 -4.66 7.34
CA GLN A 381 21.51 -6.03 7.59
C GLN A 381 22.59 -6.12 8.68
N VAL A 382 22.51 -7.15 9.53
CA VAL A 382 23.55 -7.55 10.48
C VAL A 382 23.99 -8.97 10.19
N LEU A 383 25.29 -9.19 10.03
CA LEU A 383 25.87 -10.53 9.92
C LEU A 383 26.05 -11.14 11.31
N VAL A 384 25.70 -12.42 11.42
CA VAL A 384 25.89 -13.20 12.65
C VAL A 384 27.36 -13.55 12.81
N SER A 385 27.85 -13.45 14.04
CA SER A 385 29.19 -13.86 14.47
C SER A 385 29.13 -14.42 15.89
N ASP A 386 30.24 -14.93 16.41
CA ASP A 386 30.33 -15.43 17.79
C ASP A 386 29.95 -14.36 18.83
N ALA A 387 30.26 -13.09 18.55
CA ALA A 387 29.97 -11.97 19.45
C ALA A 387 28.58 -11.35 19.21
N VAL A 388 28.04 -11.45 17.99
CA VAL A 388 26.79 -10.79 17.60
C VAL A 388 25.84 -11.82 16.99
N THR A 389 24.81 -12.18 17.74
CA THR A 389 23.76 -13.10 17.34
C THR A 389 22.40 -12.39 17.37
N TYR A 390 21.38 -12.98 16.73
CA TYR A 390 20.02 -12.44 16.84
C TYR A 390 19.57 -12.37 18.30
N ASP A 391 19.88 -13.38 19.11
CA ASP A 391 19.39 -13.49 20.49
C ASP A 391 20.04 -12.45 21.40
N ASN A 392 21.35 -12.23 21.25
CA ASN A 392 22.10 -11.28 22.09
C ASN A 392 22.05 -9.82 21.59
N PHE A 393 21.49 -9.55 20.41
CA PHE A 393 21.38 -8.19 19.88
C PHE A 393 20.33 -7.38 20.65
N THR A 394 20.75 -6.22 21.16
CA THR A 394 19.94 -5.31 21.98
C THR A 394 19.85 -3.92 21.36
N LEU A 395 19.05 -3.03 21.94
CA LEU A 395 18.96 -1.63 21.47
C LEU A 395 20.33 -0.92 21.52
N ALA A 396 21.17 -1.23 22.51
CA ALA A 396 22.52 -0.69 22.62
C ALA A 396 23.46 -1.13 21.48
N SER A 397 23.13 -2.23 20.79
CA SER A 397 23.87 -2.73 19.62
C SER A 397 23.49 -2.01 18.32
N VAL A 398 22.43 -1.19 18.33
CA VAL A 398 21.92 -0.51 17.13
C VAL A 398 22.89 0.56 16.67
N ASP A 399 23.26 0.48 15.40
CA ASP A 399 24.07 1.48 14.72
C ASP A 399 23.17 2.37 13.87
N ASN A 400 22.81 3.53 14.43
CA ASN A 400 21.93 4.47 13.76
C ASN A 400 22.48 4.99 12.41
N THR A 401 23.80 4.92 12.19
CA THR A 401 24.41 5.37 10.94
C THR A 401 24.12 4.43 9.76
N LYS A 402 23.71 3.19 10.03
CA LYS A 402 23.38 2.19 9.01
C LYS A 402 21.96 2.31 8.45
N PHE A 403 21.09 3.11 9.07
CA PHE A 403 19.77 3.40 8.53
C PHE A 403 19.85 4.38 7.34
N THR A 404 20.18 3.85 6.17
CA THR A 404 20.27 4.59 4.91
C THR A 404 18.90 4.77 4.25
N ALA A 405 18.79 5.73 3.34
CA ALA A 405 17.59 5.96 2.54
C ALA A 405 17.57 5.05 1.30
N ASP A 406 17.48 3.74 1.52
CA ASP A 406 17.34 2.74 0.46
C ASP A 406 16.29 1.71 0.89
N GLN A 407 15.17 1.64 0.17
CA GLN A 407 14.08 0.72 0.49
C GLN A 407 14.48 -0.75 0.33
N ARG A 408 15.60 -1.04 -0.34
CA ARG A 408 16.08 -2.41 -0.63
C ARG A 408 17.06 -2.94 0.42
N ASN A 409 17.26 -2.24 1.54
CA ASN A 409 18.22 -2.65 2.56
C ASN A 409 17.97 -4.07 3.12
N ILE A 410 16.73 -4.58 3.04
CA ILE A 410 16.44 -6.01 3.14
C ILE A 410 16.55 -6.66 1.76
N GLY A 411 15.70 -6.25 0.82
CA GLY A 411 15.75 -6.65 -0.58
C GLY A 411 15.66 -8.16 -0.76
N SER A 412 16.52 -8.72 -1.62
CA SER A 412 16.67 -10.17 -1.79
C SER A 412 17.74 -10.77 -0.87
N ASN A 413 18.39 -9.96 -0.01
CA ASN A 413 19.58 -10.38 0.73
C ASN A 413 19.31 -11.44 1.81
N TRP A 414 18.05 -11.69 2.16
CA TRP A 414 17.62 -12.74 3.09
C TRP A 414 17.65 -14.14 2.49
N ARG A 415 17.77 -14.26 1.16
CA ARG A 415 17.79 -15.54 0.44
C ARG A 415 18.88 -15.60 -0.63
N ALA A 416 19.10 -16.80 -1.16
CA ALA A 416 19.74 -17.06 -2.44
C ALA A 416 18.84 -17.98 -3.28
N THR A 417 19.05 -17.98 -4.60
CA THR A 417 18.27 -18.80 -5.56
C THR A 417 19.10 -19.88 -6.24
N SER A 418 20.31 -20.13 -5.75
CA SER A 418 21.17 -21.19 -6.23
C SER A 418 21.92 -21.87 -5.08
N ALA A 419 22.13 -23.17 -5.22
CA ALA A 419 22.97 -23.96 -4.33
C ALA A 419 23.95 -24.82 -5.14
N THR A 420 25.10 -25.16 -4.57
CA THR A 420 26.04 -26.12 -5.16
C THR A 420 25.80 -27.50 -4.56
N VAL A 421 25.30 -28.43 -5.37
CA VAL A 421 25.02 -29.81 -4.96
C VAL A 421 25.95 -30.74 -5.76
N GLY A 422 26.82 -31.47 -5.08
CA GLY A 422 27.78 -32.38 -5.74
C GLY A 422 28.72 -31.68 -6.74
N GLY A 423 29.07 -30.41 -6.50
CA GLY A 423 29.91 -29.60 -7.39
C GLY A 423 29.17 -28.95 -8.57
N THR A 424 27.85 -29.15 -8.70
CA THR A 424 27.02 -28.53 -9.74
C THR A 424 26.12 -27.45 -9.14
N THR A 425 26.09 -26.27 -9.74
CA THR A 425 25.18 -25.19 -9.33
C THR A 425 23.78 -25.47 -9.88
N VAL A 426 22.80 -25.56 -8.98
CA VAL A 426 21.38 -25.76 -9.30
C VAL A 426 20.55 -24.59 -8.79
N SER A 427 19.49 -24.25 -9.52
CA SER A 427 18.47 -23.31 -9.04
C SER A 427 17.73 -23.96 -7.86
N GLN A 428 17.77 -23.29 -6.71
CA GLN A 428 17.18 -23.75 -5.45
C GLN A 428 17.03 -22.56 -4.49
N PHE A 429 15.90 -22.50 -3.78
CA PHE A 429 15.76 -21.56 -2.67
C PHE A 429 16.73 -21.91 -1.53
N VAL A 430 17.49 -20.92 -1.07
CA VAL A 430 18.36 -21.05 0.09
C VAL A 430 18.08 -19.90 1.04
N LEU A 431 17.60 -20.21 2.24
CA LEU A 431 17.51 -19.24 3.32
C LEU A 431 18.93 -18.90 3.82
N LYS A 432 19.23 -17.60 3.93
CA LYS A 432 20.50 -17.16 4.51
C LYS A 432 20.35 -17.01 6.03
N THR A 433 20.97 -17.93 6.77
CA THR A 433 20.91 -18.00 8.24
C THR A 433 22.07 -17.27 8.93
N ASP A 434 23.03 -16.76 8.16
CA ASP A 434 24.20 -16.01 8.60
C ASP A 434 23.90 -14.54 8.91
N ARG A 435 22.63 -14.13 8.91
CA ARG A 435 22.22 -12.73 9.05
C ARG A 435 20.85 -12.57 9.69
N PHE A 436 20.62 -11.38 10.20
CA PHE A 436 19.31 -10.83 10.53
C PHE A 436 19.28 -9.36 10.12
N PHE A 437 18.15 -8.70 10.33
CA PHE A 437 17.93 -7.31 9.93
C PHE A 437 17.50 -6.50 11.14
N VAL A 438 17.83 -5.22 11.12
CA VAL A 438 17.32 -4.24 12.07
C VAL A 438 16.41 -3.30 11.28
N VAL A 439 15.18 -3.12 11.74
CA VAL A 439 14.16 -2.29 11.09
C VAL A 439 13.75 -1.19 12.06
N LYS A 440 13.77 0.07 11.60
CA LYS A 440 13.15 1.19 12.29
C LYS A 440 11.85 1.54 11.57
N ASP A 441 10.74 1.53 12.28
CA ASP A 441 9.42 1.85 11.72
C ASP A 441 9.22 3.39 11.54
N PRO A 442 8.12 3.83 10.91
CA PRO A 442 7.74 5.24 10.79
C PRO A 442 7.60 5.99 12.13
N ALA A 443 7.24 5.28 13.20
CA ALA A 443 7.07 5.85 14.54
C ALA A 443 8.40 5.98 15.30
N GLY A 444 9.47 5.36 14.81
CA GLY A 444 10.80 5.37 15.41
C GLY A 444 11.11 4.18 16.30
N ASN A 445 10.21 3.20 16.44
CA ASN A 445 10.51 1.95 17.14
C ASN A 445 11.52 1.14 16.33
N VAL A 446 12.40 0.41 17.03
CA VAL A 446 13.44 -0.40 16.39
C VAL A 446 13.21 -1.87 16.70
N TYR A 447 13.25 -2.70 15.67
CA TYR A 447 13.05 -4.15 15.73
C TYR A 447 14.28 -4.87 15.21
N LYS A 448 14.54 -6.06 15.74
CA LYS A 448 15.34 -7.09 15.07
C LYS A 448 14.41 -8.08 14.37
N LEU A 449 14.74 -8.45 13.15
CA LEU A 449 13.96 -9.34 12.28
C LEU A 449 14.87 -10.42 11.68
N LYS A 450 14.50 -11.70 11.82
CA LYS A 450 15.23 -12.85 11.28
C LYS A 450 14.28 -13.73 10.47
N PHE A 451 14.58 -13.94 9.20
CA PHE A 451 13.83 -14.86 8.35
C PHE A 451 14.00 -16.30 8.82
N THR A 452 12.91 -17.07 8.78
CA THR A 452 12.85 -18.47 9.22
C THR A 452 12.51 -19.43 8.08
N GLY A 453 12.08 -18.91 6.93
CA GLY A 453 11.76 -19.73 5.76
C GLY A 453 11.29 -18.90 4.58
N GLY A 454 11.22 -19.53 3.41
CA GLY A 454 10.66 -18.97 2.17
C GLY A 454 10.12 -20.03 1.21
N ALA A 455 10.11 -21.29 1.65
CA ALA A 455 9.61 -22.43 0.90
C ALA A 455 9.01 -23.47 1.85
N LEU A 456 8.03 -24.24 1.36
CA LEU A 456 7.46 -25.39 2.06
C LEU A 456 8.45 -26.57 2.09
N VAL A 457 8.12 -27.61 2.86
CA VAL A 457 8.93 -28.84 2.98
C VAL A 457 9.14 -29.52 1.62
N ASN A 458 8.17 -29.41 0.71
CA ASN A 458 8.27 -29.91 -0.66
C ASN A 458 9.11 -29.02 -1.60
N LEU A 459 9.73 -27.94 -1.10
CA LEU A 459 10.51 -26.95 -1.86
C LEU A 459 9.68 -26.00 -2.75
N GLU A 460 8.36 -25.93 -2.57
CA GLU A 460 7.54 -24.89 -3.19
C GLU A 460 7.88 -23.53 -2.57
N ARG A 461 8.25 -22.55 -3.39
CA ARG A 461 8.66 -21.20 -2.98
C ARG A 461 7.46 -20.26 -2.81
N GLY A 462 7.71 -19.05 -2.32
CA GLY A 462 6.66 -18.04 -2.12
C GLY A 462 5.90 -18.22 -0.81
N HIS A 463 6.58 -18.75 0.21
CA HIS A 463 6.05 -18.95 1.55
C HIS A 463 7.00 -18.32 2.59
N PRO A 464 7.21 -16.99 2.54
CA PRO A 464 8.10 -16.31 3.47
C PRO A 464 7.60 -16.47 4.89
N THR A 465 8.52 -16.75 5.80
CA THR A 465 8.28 -16.71 7.24
C THR A 465 9.43 -15.99 7.92
N PHE A 466 9.13 -15.22 8.96
CA PHE A 466 10.15 -14.55 9.75
C PHE A 466 9.71 -14.38 11.19
N GLN A 467 10.68 -14.29 12.09
CA GLN A 467 10.48 -13.85 13.45
C GLN A 467 11.02 -12.44 13.67
N TYR A 468 10.40 -11.68 14.55
CA TYR A 468 10.89 -10.35 14.93
C TYR A 468 10.61 -10.04 16.40
N ALA A 469 11.35 -9.08 16.95
CA ALA A 469 11.16 -8.55 18.29
C ALA A 469 11.55 -7.07 18.33
N ILE A 470 10.83 -6.27 19.10
CA ILE A 470 11.24 -4.89 19.39
C ILE A 470 12.51 -4.90 20.24
N LEU A 471 13.38 -3.91 20.02
CA LEU A 471 14.55 -3.64 20.84
C LEU A 471 14.18 -2.57 21.86
N LYS A 472 14.33 -2.89 23.14
CA LYS A 472 14.08 -2.00 24.28
C LYS A 472 15.38 -1.57 24.95
#